data_AF-A0A6B2CWP2-F1
#
_entry.id   AF-A0A6B2CWP2-F1
#
_cell.length_a   1.000
_cell.length_b   1.000
_cell.length_c   1.000
_cell.angle_alpha   90.00
_cell.angle_beta   90.00
_cell.angle_gamma   90.00
#
_symmetry.space_group_name_H-M   'P 1'
#
loop_
_entity.id
_entity.type
_entity.pdbx_description
1 polymer ?
#
loop_
_entity_poly.entity_id
_entity_poly.type
_entity_poly.pdbx_seq_one_letter_code
_entity_poly.pdbx_strand_id
1 'polypeptide(L)' 'MFIVKFGGSAITDKTKPYTFLRGRIAQAAPALRGRRAVLIHGAGSFAHPHVKAFGLTPTGIALTKATL' A
#
# COMPACT_ATOMS: atom_id res chain seq x y z
N MET A 1 -8.83 16.55 -14.78
CA MET A 1 -8.63 15.12 -14.45
C MET A 1 -7.34 15.02 -13.65
N PHE A 2 -7.36 14.37 -12.48
CA PHE A 2 -6.18 14.27 -11.62
C PHE A 2 -5.55 12.88 -11.70
N ILE A 3 -4.24 12.81 -11.55
CA ILE A 3 -3.53 11.56 -11.28
C ILE A 3 -2.88 11.72 -9.92
N VAL A 4 -3.26 10.88 -8.96
CA VAL A 4 -2.82 10.98 -7.58
C VAL A 4 -2.15 9.69 -7.18
N LYS A 5 -0.89 9.78 -6.73
CA LYS A 5 -0.14 8.65 -6.19
C LYS A 5 0.04 8.80 -4.69
N PHE A 6 -0.57 7.91 -3.94
CA PHE A 6 -0.25 7.75 -2.53
C PHE A 6 1.01 6.89 -2.38
N GLY A 7 2.09 7.49 -1.89
CA GLY A 7 3.27 6.70 -1.48
C GLY A 7 2.88 5.67 -0.43
N GLY A 8 3.53 4.50 -0.41
CA GLY A 8 3.26 3.47 0.60
C GLY A 8 3.43 3.98 2.03
N SER A 9 4.35 4.92 2.26
CA SER A 9 4.53 5.62 3.56
C SER A 9 3.38 6.55 3.94
N ALA A 10 2.56 6.99 2.98
CA ALA A 10 1.39 7.81 3.27
C ALA A 10 0.23 6.96 3.80
N ILE A 11 0.18 5.67 3.45
CA ILE A 11 -0.99 4.81 3.68
C ILE A 11 -0.69 3.56 4.52
N THR A 12 0.58 3.31 4.83
CA THR A 12 1.03 2.18 5.67
C THR A 12 2.04 2.63 6.71
N ASP A 13 2.10 1.91 7.82
CA ASP A 13 3.21 1.99 8.77
C ASP A 13 4.37 1.14 8.27
N LYS A 14 5.49 1.76 7.87
CA LYS A 14 6.67 1.03 7.36
C LYS A 14 7.43 0.26 8.44
N THR A 15 7.18 0.54 9.72
CA THR A 15 7.82 -0.14 10.84
C THR A 15 7.09 -1.43 11.23
N LYS A 16 5.80 -1.56 10.83
CA LYS A 16 4.95 -2.72 11.12
C LYS A 16 4.47 -3.37 9.81
N PRO A 17 4.85 -4.63 9.52
CA PRO A 17 4.38 -5.35 8.34
C PRO A 17 2.84 -5.34 8.24
N TYR A 18 2.33 -5.25 7.01
CA TYR A 18 0.90 -5.39 6.70
C TYR A 18 -0.03 -4.43 7.49
N THR A 19 0.45 -3.22 7.79
CA THR A 19 -0.27 -2.28 8.65
C THR A 19 -0.79 -1.08 7.86
N PHE A 20 -2.12 -0.97 7.74
CA PHE A 20 -2.80 0.12 7.04
C PHE A 20 -3.11 1.32 7.96
N LEU A 21 -2.82 2.54 7.49
CA LEU A 21 -3.08 3.79 8.22
C LEU A 21 -4.41 4.43 7.79
N ARG A 22 -5.52 3.86 8.24
CA ARG A 22 -6.89 4.31 7.90
C ARG A 22 -7.11 5.81 8.08
N GLY A 23 -6.62 6.38 9.19
CA GLY A 23 -6.82 7.81 9.50
C GLY A 23 -6.26 8.75 8.44
N ARG A 24 -5.11 8.41 7.84
CA ARG A 24 -4.48 9.25 6.81
C ARG A 24 -5.28 9.28 5.51
N ILE A 25 -5.81 8.11 5.10
CA ILE A 25 -6.69 8.04 3.94
C ILE A 25 -8.01 8.77 4.19
N ALA A 26 -8.61 8.61 5.37
CA ALA A 26 -9.86 9.28 5.71
C ALA A 26 -9.73 10.82 5.62
N GLN A 27 -8.59 11.37 6.02
CA GLN A 27 -8.29 12.80 5.90
C GLN A 27 -8.09 13.27 4.45
N ALA A 28 -7.53 12.43 3.58
CA ALA A 28 -7.30 12.78 2.18
C ALA A 28 -8.54 12.60 1.28
N ALA A 29 -9.47 11.70 1.65
CA ALA A 29 -10.62 11.34 0.83
C ALA A 29 -11.54 12.53 0.44
N PRO A 30 -11.84 13.51 1.32
CA PRO A 30 -12.65 14.68 0.94
C PRO A 30 -12.03 15.48 -0.21
N ALA A 31 -10.71 15.55 -0.30
CA ALA A 31 -10.00 16.24 -1.38
C ALA A 31 -10.09 15.50 -2.73
N LEU A 32 -10.61 14.29 -2.79
CA LEU A 32 -10.78 13.53 -4.03
C LEU A 32 -12.24 13.26 -4.37
N ARG A 33 -13.15 13.49 -3.41
CA ARG A 33 -14.58 13.23 -3.59
C ARG A 33 -15.16 14.07 -4.73
N GLY A 34 -15.90 13.43 -5.63
CA GLY A 34 -16.53 14.09 -6.79
C GLY A 34 -15.56 14.51 -7.90
N ARG A 35 -14.25 14.24 -7.76
CA ARG A 35 -13.25 14.57 -8.77
C ARG A 35 -12.95 13.35 -9.65
N ARG A 36 -12.89 13.55 -10.97
CA ARG A 36 -12.39 12.53 -11.90
C ARG A 36 -10.89 12.36 -11.70
N ALA A 37 -10.50 11.25 -11.07
CA ALA A 37 -9.12 10.97 -10.71
C ALA A 37 -8.72 9.51 -11.03
N VAL A 38 -7.45 9.33 -11.38
CA VAL A 38 -6.77 8.03 -11.36
C VAL A 38 -6.01 7.95 -10.04
N LEU A 39 -6.24 6.88 -9.29
CA LEU A 39 -5.57 6.63 -8.02
C LEU A 39 -4.54 5.53 -8.17
N ILE A 40 -3.31 5.86 -7.80
CA ILE A 40 -2.17 4.94 -7.72
C ILE A 40 -1.77 4.87 -6.24
N HIS A 41 -1.33 3.71 -5.77
CA HIS A 41 -0.71 3.63 -4.46
C HIS A 41 0.54 2.75 -4.45
N GLY A 42 1.47 3.07 -3.55
CA GLY A 42 2.54 2.16 -3.19
C GLY A 42 2.02 1.10 -2.22
N ALA A 43 2.53 -0.12 -2.30
CA ALA A 43 2.12 -1.21 -1.42
C ALA A 43 2.70 -1.08 0.01
N GLY A 44 3.78 -0.31 0.20
CA GLY A 44 4.30 -0.01 1.54
C GLY A 44 4.65 -1.26 2.34
N SER A 45 4.24 -1.33 3.61
CA SER A 45 4.53 -2.48 4.48
C SER A 45 3.80 -3.77 4.10
N PHE A 46 2.96 -3.77 3.06
CA PHE A 46 2.37 -4.98 2.50
C PHE A 46 3.24 -5.67 1.45
N ALA A 47 4.20 -4.98 0.83
CA ALA A 47 5.07 -5.58 -0.18
C ALA A 47 6.55 -5.58 0.21
N HIS A 48 7.08 -4.49 0.78
CA HIS A 48 8.51 -4.43 1.07
C HIS A 48 8.98 -5.55 2.02
N PRO A 49 8.26 -5.89 3.11
CA PRO A 49 8.64 -7.02 3.96
C PRO A 49 8.54 -8.36 3.23
N HIS A 50 7.51 -8.54 2.40
CA HIS A 50 7.30 -9.76 1.60
C HIS A 50 8.44 -9.99 0.61
N VAL A 51 8.73 -9.00 -0.23
CA VAL A 51 9.81 -9.05 -1.22
C VAL A 51 11.17 -9.23 -0.57
N LYS A 52 11.41 -8.60 0.59
CA LYS A 52 12.65 -8.79 1.34
C LYS A 52 12.81 -10.22 1.85
N ALA A 53 11.71 -10.89 2.21
CA ALA A 53 11.73 -12.26 2.73
C ALA A 53 11.77 -13.33 1.62
N PHE A 54 11.08 -13.10 0.51
CA PHE A 54 10.79 -14.14 -0.49
C PHE A 54 11.28 -13.82 -1.91
N GLY A 55 11.71 -12.58 -2.16
CA GLY A 55 12.11 -12.12 -3.50
C GLY A 55 10.92 -11.86 -4.44
N LEU A 56 11.25 -11.52 -5.69
CA LEU A 56 10.28 -11.27 -6.77
C LEU A 56 10.31 -12.39 -7.84
N THR A 57 10.61 -13.62 -7.43
CA THR A 57 10.52 -14.79 -8.30
C THR A 57 9.06 -15.28 -8.40
N PRO A 58 8.69 -16.06 -9.43
CA PRO A 58 7.35 -16.66 -9.49
C PRO A 58 6.96 -17.38 -8.20
N THR A 59 7.91 -18.14 -7.63
CA THR A 59 7.73 -18.81 -6.33
C THR A 59 7.61 -17.79 -5.20
N GLY A 60 8.49 -16.78 -5.13
CA GLY A 60 8.49 -15.78 -4.07
C GLY A 60 7.21 -14.95 -4.00
N ILE A 61 6.59 -14.65 -5.14
CA ILE A 61 5.31 -13.93 -5.23
C ILE A 61 4.15 -14.83 -4.80
N ALA A 62 4.22 -16.14 -5.08
CA ALA A 62 3.19 -17.11 -4.71
C ALA A 62 3.22 -17.49 -3.22
N LEU A 63 4.35 -17.27 -2.52
CA LEU A 63 4.42 -17.47 -1.09
C LEU A 63 3.46 -16.50 -0.40
N THR A 64 2.71 -17.01 0.58
CA THR A 64 1.90 -16.19 1.48
C THR A 64 2.27 -16.55 2.91
N LYS A 65 2.30 -15.57 3.81
CA LYS A 65 2.34 -15.87 5.24
C LYS A 65 0.95 -16.39 5.66
N ALA A 66 0.68 -17.67 5.39
CA ALA A 66 -0.57 -18.34 5.78
C ALA A 66 -0.76 -18.50 7.32
N THR A 67 0.12 -17.90 8.14
CA THR A 67 0.21 -18.09 9.59
C THR A 67 0.30 -16.76 10.37
N LEU A 68 -0.56 -15.80 10.07
CA LEU A 68 -0.84 -14.66 10.95
C LEU A 68 -2.24 -14.75 11.53
#